data_AF-A0A7Y2DZX1-F1
#
_entry.id   AF-A0A7Y2DZX1-F1
#
_cell.length_a   1.000
_cell.length_b   1.000
_cell.length_c   1.000
_cell.angle_alpha   90.00
_cell.angle_beta   90.00
_cell.angle_gamma   90.00
#
_symmetry.space_group_name_H-M   'P 1'
#
loop_
_entity.id
_entity.type
_entity.pdbx_description
1 polymer ?
#
loop_
_entity_poly.entity_id
_entity_poly.type
_entity_poly.pdbx_seq_one_letter_code
_entity_poly.pdbx_strand_id
1 'polypeptide(L)' 'YKWIVNEKPELAVGFYFLAICYDKLQEYEDALANYEQFLQLADVENGALEIEKVNLRLPVLKKQIKRGLGKKSQGG' A
#
# COMPACT_ATOMS: atom_id res chain seq x y z
N TYR A 1 3.10 -9.46 6.79
CA TYR A 1 2.35 -9.41 5.52
C TYR A 1 3.16 -9.78 4.29
N LYS A 2 4.50 -9.55 4.23
CA LYS A 2 5.35 -10.02 3.11
C LYS A 2 5.17 -11.50 2.75
N TRP A 3 5.14 -12.39 3.74
CA TRP A 3 4.86 -13.81 3.49
C TRP A 3 3.48 -14.05 2.87
N ILE A 4 2.44 -13.32 3.29
CA ILE A 4 1.07 -13.47 2.75
C ILE A 4 1.02 -13.08 1.28
N VAL A 5 1.61 -11.95 0.90
CA VAL A 5 1.61 -11.52 -0.50
C VAL A 5 2.47 -12.43 -1.39
N ASN A 6 3.43 -13.15 -0.82
CA ASN A 6 4.24 -14.12 -1.54
C ASN A 6 3.50 -15.47 -1.73
N GLU A 7 2.82 -15.97 -0.70
CA GLU A 7 2.12 -17.26 -0.76
C GLU A 7 0.72 -17.17 -1.39
N LYS A 8 0.08 -16.00 -1.30
CA LYS A 8 -1.27 -15.73 -1.79
C LYS A 8 -1.34 -14.38 -2.50
N PRO A 9 -0.68 -14.23 -3.66
CA PRO A 9 -0.61 -12.96 -4.39
C PRO A 9 -1.97 -12.48 -4.94
N GLU A 10 -2.99 -13.32 -4.96
CA GLU A 10 -4.36 -12.97 -5.30
C GLU A 10 -5.13 -12.35 -4.13
N LEU A 11 -4.64 -12.50 -2.89
CA LEU A 11 -5.32 -12.02 -1.71
C LEU A 11 -5.06 -10.52 -1.49
N ALA A 12 -5.94 -9.69 -2.06
CA ALA A 12 -5.84 -8.23 -2.02
C ALA A 12 -5.50 -7.66 -0.62
N VAL A 13 -6.17 -8.15 0.43
CA VAL A 13 -5.99 -7.65 1.80
C VAL A 13 -4.55 -7.79 2.32
N GLY A 14 -3.76 -8.73 1.78
CA GLY A 14 -2.34 -8.86 2.10
C GLY A 14 -1.55 -7.62 1.70
N PHE A 15 -1.81 -7.07 0.51
CA PHE A 15 -1.19 -5.84 0.02
C PHE A 15 -1.66 -4.61 0.79
N TYR A 16 -2.94 -4.55 1.18
CA TYR A 16 -3.45 -3.45 2.00
C TYR A 16 -2.70 -3.31 3.33
N PHE A 17 -2.56 -4.41 4.08
CA PHE A 17 -1.86 -4.36 5.35
C PHE A 17 -0.36 -4.14 5.20
N LEU A 18 0.26 -4.68 4.13
CA LEU A 18 1.65 -4.42 3.84
C LEU A 18 1.88 -2.93 3.52
N ALA A 19 0.98 -2.31 2.74
CA ALA A 19 1.00 -0.88 2.46
C ALA A 19 0.89 -0.04 3.73
N ILE A 20 -0.01 -0.38 4.66
CA ILE A 20 -0.12 0.31 5.96
C ILE A 20 1.18 0.22 6.76
N CYS A 21 1.82 -0.95 6.79
CA CYS A 21 3.10 -1.12 7.48
C CYS A 21 4.15 -0.17 6.90
N TYR A 22 4.31 -0.18 5.58
CA TYR A 22 5.27 0.70 4.89
C TYR A 22 4.95 2.18 5.08
N ASP A 23 3.68 2.56 5.01
CA ASP A 23 3.21 3.94 5.20
C ASP A 23 3.57 4.44 6.62
N LYS A 24 3.31 3.62 7.65
CA LYS A 24 3.70 3.92 9.04
C LYS A 24 5.21 4.00 9.25
N LEU A 25 5.98 3.20 8.50
CA LEU A 25 7.45 3.23 8.51
C LEU A 25 8.02 4.41 7.71
N GLN A 26 7.16 5.14 7.01
CA GLN A 26 7.48 6.21 6.06
C GLN A 26 8.24 5.73 4.82
N GLU A 27 8.16 4.44 4.51
CA GLU A 27 8.67 3.84 3.27
C GLU A 27 7.61 4.04 2.18
N TYR A 28 7.49 5.30 1.72
CA TYR A 28 6.31 5.74 0.97
C TYR A 28 6.20 5.13 -0.42
N GLU A 29 7.32 4.88 -1.09
CA GLU A 29 7.35 4.21 -2.39
C GLU A 29 6.85 2.77 -2.30
N ASP A 30 7.29 2.02 -1.28
CA ASP A 30 6.82 0.67 -1.01
C ASP A 30 5.33 0.68 -0.60
N ALA A 31 4.92 1.65 0.22
CA ALA A 31 3.52 1.84 0.58
C ALA A 31 2.65 2.09 -0.65
N LEU A 32 3.11 2.96 -1.56
CA LEU A 32 2.40 3.30 -2.78
C LEU A 32 2.21 2.06 -3.67
N ALA A 33 3.29 1.31 -3.92
CA ALA A 33 3.23 0.11 -4.75
C ALA A 33 2.24 -0.92 -4.19
N ASN A 34 2.23 -1.13 -2.88
CA ASN A 34 1.31 -2.07 -2.24
C ASN A 34 -0.15 -1.56 -2.21
N TYR A 35 -0.38 -0.27 -2.03
CA TYR A 35 -1.73 0.30 -2.14
C TYR A 35 -2.28 0.17 -3.57
N GLU A 36 -1.45 0.38 -4.59
CA GLU A 36 -1.85 0.22 -5.99
C GLU A 36 -2.13 -1.26 -6.33
N GLN A 37 -1.31 -2.18 -5.84
CA GLN A 37 -1.55 -3.62 -6.00
C GLN A 37 -2.83 -4.09 -5.29
N PHE A 38 -3.12 -3.55 -4.10
CA PHE A 38 -4.39 -3.78 -3.42
C PHE A 38 -5.57 -3.33 -4.29
N LEU A 39 -5.54 -2.11 -4.83
CA LEU A 39 -6.65 -1.59 -5.66
C LEU A 39 -6.86 -2.37 -6.97
N GLN A 40 -5.81 -3.00 -7.52
CA GLN A 40 -5.94 -3.86 -8.70
C GLN A 40 -6.66 -5.18 -8.40
N LEU A 41 -6.53 -5.69 -7.18
CA LEU A 41 -7.06 -7.00 -6.76
C LEU A 41 -8.36 -6.88 -5.94
N ALA A 42 -8.60 -5.74 -5.31
CA ALA A 42 -9.71 -5.54 -4.41
C ALA A 42 -11.04 -5.54 -5.16
N ASP A 43 -12.01 -6.22 -4.58
CA ASP A 43 -13.40 -6.21 -5.00
C ASP A 43 -14.21 -5.28 -4.10
N VAL A 44 -15.05 -4.44 -4.70
CA VAL A 44 -15.86 -3.44 -3.99
C VAL A 44 -16.82 -4.12 -3.01
N GLU A 45 -17.35 -5.31 -3.33
CA GLU A 45 -18.25 -6.02 -2.43
C GLU A 45 -17.57 -6.48 -1.14
N ASN A 46 -16.27 -6.80 -1.21
CA ASN A 46 -15.52 -7.43 -0.12
C ASN A 46 -14.54 -6.48 0.61
N GLY A 47 -14.34 -5.26 0.10
CA GLY A 47 -13.31 -4.34 0.62
C GLY A 47 -13.63 -2.86 0.46
N ALA A 48 -14.90 -2.46 0.39
CA ALA A 48 -15.30 -1.06 0.17
C ALA A 48 -14.64 -0.07 1.15
N LEU A 49 -14.58 -0.41 2.44
CA LEU A 49 -13.97 0.46 3.47
C LEU A 49 -12.46 0.60 3.28
N GLU A 50 -11.77 -0.49 2.95
CA GLU A 50 -10.34 -0.48 2.67
C GLU A 50 -10.04 0.32 1.40
N ILE A 51 -10.84 0.13 0.33
CA ILE A 51 -10.76 0.90 -0.91
C ILE A 51 -10.92 2.40 -0.64
N GLU A 52 -11.92 2.78 0.16
CA GLU A 52 -12.14 4.19 0.53
C GLU A 52 -10.93 4.76 1.27
N LYS A 53 -10.41 4.05 2.28
CA LYS A 53 -9.22 4.47 3.04
C LYS A 53 -7.99 4.65 2.13
N VAL A 54 -7.79 3.73 1.19
CA VAL A 54 -6.67 3.82 0.24
C VAL A 54 -6.85 5.02 -0.69
N ASN A 55 -8.05 5.24 -1.21
CA ASN A 55 -8.36 6.38 -2.07
C ASN A 55 -8.18 7.73 -1.34
N LEU A 56 -8.46 7.79 -0.04
CA LEU A 56 -8.19 8.97 0.79
C LEU A 56 -6.69 9.19 1.01
N ARG A 57 -5.91 8.11 1.18
CA ARG A 57 -4.47 8.20 1.50
C ARG A 57 -3.60 8.49 0.28
N LEU A 58 -3.90 7.88 -0.87
CA LEU A 58 -3.07 7.90 -2.07
C LEU A 58 -2.70 9.31 -2.56
N PRO A 59 -3.61 10.30 -2.65
CA PRO A 59 -3.24 11.64 -3.11
C PRO A 59 -2.20 12.32 -2.22
N VAL A 60 -2.36 12.16 -0.90
CA VAL A 60 -1.42 12.72 0.08
C VAL A 60 -0.07 12.00 0.00
N LEU A 61 -0.09 10.68 -0.15
CA LEU A 61 1.12 9.85 -0.27
C LEU A 61 1.93 10.23 -1.53
N LYS A 62 1.26 10.34 -2.68
CA LYS A 62 1.87 10.77 -3.94
C LYS A 62 2.47 12.17 -3.83
N LYS A 63 1.81 13.11 -3.12
CA LYS A 63 2.36 14.44 -2.84
C LYS A 63 3.57 14.40 -1.92
N GLN A 64 3.60 13.51 -0.92
CA GLN A 64 4.76 13.33 -0.03
C GLN A 64 5.98 12.83 -0.81
N ILE A 65 5.79 11.80 -1.64
CA ILE A 65 6.85 11.24 -2.51
C ILE A 65 7.37 12.32 -3.47
N LYS A 66 6.48 13.07 -4.14
CA LYS A 66 6.88 14.17 -5.04
C LYS A 66 7.71 15.25 -4.35
N ARG A 67 7.51 15.44 -3.04
CA ARG A 67 8.26 16.39 -2.21
C ARG A 67 9.56 15.79 -1.63
N GLY A 68 9.90 14.56 -1.98
CA GLY A 68 11.07 13.84 -1.45
C GLY A 68 10.93 13.47 0.03
N LEU A 69 9.70 13.40 0.56
CA LEU A 69 9.45 12.92 1.91
C LEU A 69 9.44 11.38 1.91
N GLY A 70 9.72 10.80 3.07
CA GLY A 70 9.81 9.34 3.24
C GLY A 70 11.24 8.87 3.42
N LYS A 71 11.41 7.68 3.98
CA LYS A 71 12.69 6.99 4.01
C LYS A 71 12.89 6.36 2.65
N LYS A 72 14.08 6.57 2.07
CA LYS A 72 14.54 5.68 1.00
C LYS A 72 14.56 4.26 1.56
N SER A 73 13.93 3.31 0.89
CA SER A 73 14.11 1.91 1.26
C SER A 73 15.61 1.64 1.25
N GLN A 74 16.14 1.17 2.38
CA GLN A 74 17.54 0.77 2.44
C GLN A 74 17.63 -0.49 1.59
N GLY A 75 18.04 -0.33 0.33
CA GLY A 75 18.55 -1.43 -0.47
C GLY A 75 19.83 -1.91 0.18
N GLY A 76 19.70 -3.00 0.95
CA GLY A 76 20.80 -3.87 1.37
C GLY A 76 20.88 -5.05 0.43
#